data_AF-A0A6H1WWN0-F1
#
_entry.id   AF-A0A6H1WWN0-F1
#
_cell.length_a   1.000
_cell.length_b   1.000
_cell.length_c   1.000
_cell.angle_alpha   90.00
_cell.angle_beta   90.00
_cell.angle_gamma   90.00
#
_symmetry.space_group_name_H-M   'P 1'
#
loop_
_entity.id
_entity.type
_entity.pdbx_description
1 polymer ?
#
loop_
_entity_poly.entity_id
_entity_poly.type
_entity_poly.pdbx_seq_one_letter_code
_entity_poly.pdbx_strand_id
1 'polypeptide(L)'
;MKKSTLLSLLTAATVIITTAGTYAVWDSLTDSTTESITFRNPVTVEVSPEYTLTEAAASLGVDPSASGDVTFTVSNDNNLAKQLKIVPSVSGGTASISDFDFVITDKNNMSTPLTGDATSGFVDTTLDSTIYTVTVTPKNNSVARQEVSITLTATLE
;
A
#
# COMPACT_ATOMS: atom_id res chain seq x y z
N MET A 1 -20.89 -27.10 -52.36
CA MET A 1 -19.94 -26.01 -52.02
C MET A 1 -18.80 -26.65 -51.24
N LYS A 2 -17.56 -26.67 -51.78
CA LYS A 2 -16.43 -25.80 -51.34
C LYS A 2 -16.28 -25.87 -49.80
N LYS A 3 -15.22 -26.36 -49.14
CA LYS A 3 -13.77 -26.56 -49.36
C LYS A 3 -13.31 -27.52 -48.23
N SER A 4 -12.43 -28.52 -48.44
CA SER A 4 -10.95 -28.47 -48.23
C SER A 4 -10.58 -27.92 -46.84
N THR A 5 -9.78 -28.55 -45.96
CA THR A 5 -8.39 -29.08 -46.11
C THR A 5 -8.05 -29.70 -44.72
N LEU A 6 -7.74 -30.98 -44.56
CA LEU A 6 -6.49 -31.71 -44.83
C LEU A 6 -5.33 -31.37 -43.84
N LEU A 7 -4.59 -32.44 -43.47
CA LEU A 7 -3.33 -32.60 -42.69
C LEU A 7 -3.52 -32.85 -41.18
N SER A 8 -3.70 -34.09 -40.72
CA SER A 8 -2.70 -35.18 -40.60
C SER A 8 -1.53 -34.86 -39.65
N LEU A 9 -1.56 -35.43 -38.45
CA LEU A 9 -0.45 -36.24 -37.95
C LEU A 9 -0.99 -37.15 -36.84
N LEU A 10 -1.37 -38.38 -37.19
CA LEU A 10 -0.51 -39.57 -37.10
C LEU A 10 -0.37 -40.03 -35.63
N THR A 11 -0.97 -41.19 -35.36
CA THR A 11 -0.34 -42.34 -34.66
C THR A 11 0.33 -42.09 -33.31
N ALA A 12 0.16 -42.90 -32.29
CA ALA A 12 -0.56 -44.15 -32.11
C ALA A 12 -0.42 -44.39 -30.59
N ALA A 13 -1.41 -45.06 -30.01
CA ALA A 13 -1.23 -45.62 -28.68
C ALA A 13 -0.04 -46.59 -28.70
N THR A 14 1.07 -46.21 -28.08
CA THR A 14 2.14 -47.15 -27.76
C THR A 14 2.03 -47.49 -26.29
N VAL A 15 1.10 -48.40 -26.00
CA VAL A 15 1.16 -49.27 -24.83
C VAL A 15 2.36 -50.19 -25.08
N ILE A 16 3.48 -49.96 -24.39
CA ILE A 16 4.59 -50.91 -24.44
C ILE A 16 4.36 -51.94 -23.34
N ILE A 17 3.95 -53.09 -23.85
CA ILE A 17 3.93 -54.43 -23.30
C ILE A 17 5.15 -54.72 -22.38
N THR A 18 4.87 -55.33 -21.24
CA THR A 18 5.80 -56.15 -20.47
C THR A 18 6.34 -57.30 -21.33
N THR A 19 7.62 -57.26 -21.69
CA THR A 19 8.39 -58.48 -22.01
C THR A 19 9.69 -58.49 -21.21
N ALA A 20 9.87 -59.57 -20.45
CA ALA A 20 11.00 -59.81 -19.57
C ALA A 20 12.27 -60.13 -20.35
N GLY A 21 13.39 -59.54 -19.92
CA GLY A 21 14.74 -59.81 -20.37
C GLY A 21 15.74 -59.02 -19.54
N THR A 22 16.07 -59.54 -18.36
CA THR A 22 17.21 -59.22 -17.46
C THR A 22 18.39 -58.69 -18.29
N TYR A 23 18.99 -57.52 -18.04
CA TYR A 23 19.74 -57.05 -16.87
C TYR A 23 19.76 -55.50 -16.81
N ALA A 24 20.02 -54.93 -15.62
CA ALA A 24 20.36 -53.53 -15.29
C ALA A 24 19.19 -52.56 -14.94
N VAL A 25 19.52 -51.59 -14.07
CA VAL A 25 18.68 -50.49 -13.53
C VAL A 25 17.78 -50.83 -12.32
N TRP A 26 18.31 -51.55 -11.32
CA TRP A 26 17.72 -51.55 -9.96
C TRP A 26 18.20 -50.37 -9.10
N ASP A 27 19.06 -49.52 -9.64
CA ASP A 27 19.62 -48.40 -8.90
C ASP A 27 19.29 -47.11 -9.64
N SER A 28 18.08 -46.61 -9.41
CA SER A 28 17.78 -45.18 -9.55
C SER A 28 17.70 -44.63 -8.13
N LEU A 29 18.85 -44.26 -7.55
CA LEU A 29 18.94 -43.84 -6.15
C LEU A 29 18.39 -42.45 -5.89
N THR A 30 18.17 -41.65 -6.94
CA THR A 30 17.61 -40.31 -6.84
C THR A 30 17.03 -39.90 -8.17
N ASP A 31 15.75 -39.54 -8.15
CA ASP A 31 15.09 -38.74 -9.18
C ASP A 31 14.74 -37.39 -8.54
N SER A 32 15.03 -36.28 -9.23
CA SER A 32 14.70 -34.94 -8.75
C SER A 32 14.04 -34.15 -9.86
N THR A 33 12.76 -33.85 -9.67
CA THR A 33 12.05 -32.86 -10.48
C THR A 33 12.10 -31.52 -9.77
N THR A 34 12.60 -30.50 -10.46
CA THR A 34 12.60 -29.12 -9.96
C THR A 34 11.40 -28.40 -10.52
N GLU A 35 10.41 -28.10 -9.67
CA GLU A 35 9.35 -27.16 -9.98
C GLU A 35 9.74 -25.76 -9.47
N SER A 36 9.64 -24.76 -10.33
CA SER A 36 9.79 -23.36 -9.95
C SER A 36 8.46 -22.84 -9.42
N ILE A 37 8.43 -22.48 -8.13
CA ILE A 37 7.30 -21.82 -7.49
C ILE A 37 7.56 -20.31 -7.51
N THR A 38 6.61 -19.52 -8.01
CA THR A 38 6.67 -18.05 -7.89
C THR A 38 5.77 -17.61 -6.74
N PHE A 39 6.34 -16.93 -5.75
CA PHE A 39 5.56 -16.32 -4.68
C PHE A 39 4.93 -15.00 -5.16
N ARG A 40 3.79 -14.64 -4.57
CA ARG A 40 3.10 -13.36 -4.86
C ARG A 40 4.01 -12.15 -4.57
N ASN A 41 3.82 -11.08 -5.33
CA ASN A 41 4.47 -9.80 -5.07
C ASN A 41 4.10 -9.27 -3.67
N PRO A 42 5.04 -8.66 -2.92
CA PRO A 42 4.76 -8.04 -1.64
C PRO A 42 3.92 -6.77 -1.80
N VAL A 43 3.08 -6.49 -0.80
CA VAL A 43 2.37 -5.21 -0.68
C VAL A 43 3.24 -4.26 0.12
N THR A 44 3.49 -3.04 -0.39
CA THR A 44 4.37 -2.06 0.26
C THR A 44 3.77 -0.65 0.28
N VAL A 45 4.10 0.11 1.32
CA VAL A 45 3.83 1.55 1.41
C VAL A 45 5.09 2.29 1.83
N GLU A 46 5.42 3.36 1.12
CA GLU A 46 6.56 4.23 1.42
C GLU A 46 6.08 5.68 1.52
N VAL A 47 6.48 6.39 2.58
CA VAL A 47 6.22 7.83 2.73
C VAL A 47 7.39 8.63 2.14
N SER A 48 7.08 9.70 1.39
CA SER A 48 8.10 10.63 0.94
C SER A 48 8.87 11.21 2.14
N PRO A 49 10.21 11.20 2.14
CA PRO A 49 11.02 11.64 3.28
C PRO A 49 10.93 13.15 3.53
N GLU A 50 10.46 13.92 2.54
CA GLU A 50 10.34 15.37 2.63
C GLU A 50 8.88 15.76 2.37
N TYR A 51 8.17 16.10 3.45
CA TYR A 51 6.93 16.89 3.39
C TYR A 51 7.06 18.05 4.39
N THR A 52 6.49 19.19 4.06
CA THR A 52 6.55 20.39 4.89
C THR A 52 5.15 20.91 5.13
N LEU A 53 4.82 21.20 6.38
CA LEU A 53 3.61 21.93 6.74
C LEU A 53 3.94 23.42 6.77
N THR A 54 3.16 24.21 6.04
CA THR A 54 3.30 25.67 6.00
C THR A 54 2.17 26.29 6.80
N GLU A 55 2.50 27.20 7.71
CA GLU A 55 1.52 27.97 8.47
C GLU A 55 0.64 28.81 7.53
N ALA A 56 -0.66 28.81 7.77
CA ALA A 56 -1.61 29.66 7.07
C ALA A 56 -1.37 31.14 7.45
N ALA A 57 -1.71 32.05 6.54
CA ALA A 57 -1.57 33.48 6.81
C ALA A 57 -2.40 33.91 8.03
N ALA A 58 -1.74 34.58 8.99
CA ALA A 58 -2.38 35.03 10.22
C ALA A 58 -3.54 36.00 9.93
N SER A 59 -4.71 35.70 10.51
CA SER A 59 -5.91 36.53 10.40
C SER A 59 -6.60 36.62 11.76
N LEU A 60 -7.11 37.80 12.12
CA LEU A 60 -7.78 38.00 13.41
C LEU A 60 -9.09 37.20 13.45
N GLY A 61 -9.29 36.44 14.53
CA GLY A 61 -10.51 35.65 14.74
C GLY A 61 -10.54 34.31 14.00
N VAL A 62 -9.43 33.90 13.38
CA VAL A 62 -9.25 32.58 12.77
C VAL A 62 -8.22 31.81 13.58
N ASP A 63 -8.51 30.54 13.88
CA ASP A 63 -7.55 29.68 14.57
C ASP A 63 -6.31 29.46 13.69
N PRO A 64 -5.09 29.50 14.27
CA PRO A 64 -3.88 29.21 13.51
C PRO A 64 -3.95 27.77 12.98
N SER A 65 -3.44 27.56 11.78
CA SER A 65 -3.38 26.23 11.16
C SER A 65 -2.17 26.11 10.27
N ALA A 66 -1.71 24.89 10.04
CA ALA A 66 -0.66 24.59 9.07
C ALA A 66 -1.11 23.47 8.15
N SER A 67 -0.75 23.55 6.87
CA SER A 67 -1.13 22.54 5.87
C SER A 67 0.02 22.20 4.94
N GLY A 68 0.01 20.98 4.40
CA GLY A 68 0.97 20.52 3.41
C GLY A 68 0.55 19.21 2.77
N ASP A 69 1.18 18.91 1.64
CA ASP A 69 0.95 17.66 0.91
C ASP A 69 2.01 16.63 1.31
N VAL A 70 1.57 15.40 1.57
CA VAL A 70 2.41 14.23 1.76
C VAL A 70 2.13 13.21 0.67
N THR A 71 3.19 12.59 0.15
CA THR A 71 3.07 11.53 -0.85
C THR A 71 3.33 10.18 -0.20
N PHE A 72 2.41 9.23 -0.38
CA PHE A 72 2.60 7.82 -0.07
C PHE A 72 2.63 7.01 -1.37
N THR A 73 3.74 6.31 -1.61
CA THR A 73 3.86 5.37 -2.71
C THR A 73 3.35 4.02 -2.26
N VAL A 74 2.24 3.54 -2.84
CA VAL A 74 1.61 2.26 -2.53
C VAL A 74 1.83 1.27 -3.68
N SER A 75 2.37 0.09 -3.37
CA SER A 75 2.36 -1.07 -4.25
C SER A 75 1.39 -2.11 -3.69
N ASN A 76 0.29 -2.34 -4.38
CA ASN A 76 -0.78 -3.26 -3.94
C ASN A 76 -1.27 -4.12 -5.12
N ASP A 77 -0.33 -4.84 -5.75
CA ASP A 77 -0.64 -5.71 -6.88
C ASP A 77 -1.72 -6.74 -6.48
N ASN A 78 -2.76 -6.87 -7.31
CA ASN A 78 -3.94 -7.72 -7.10
C ASN A 78 -4.90 -7.28 -5.97
N ASN A 79 -4.82 -6.03 -5.51
CA ASN A 79 -5.73 -5.45 -4.51
C ASN A 79 -5.80 -6.28 -3.21
N LEU A 80 -4.64 -6.71 -2.71
CA LEU A 80 -4.54 -7.53 -1.50
C LEU A 80 -4.83 -6.72 -0.24
N ALA A 81 -4.27 -5.51 -0.14
CA ALA A 81 -4.72 -4.52 0.83
C ALA A 81 -6.04 -3.89 0.37
N LYS A 82 -6.90 -3.57 1.33
CA LYS A 82 -8.22 -2.97 1.14
C LYS A 82 -8.30 -1.53 1.62
N GLN A 83 -7.37 -1.11 2.46
CA GLN A 83 -7.33 0.24 2.97
C GLN A 83 -5.92 0.71 3.29
N LEU A 84 -5.73 2.03 3.23
CA LEU A 84 -4.56 2.73 3.72
C LEU A 84 -4.96 3.44 5.01
N LYS A 85 -4.22 3.18 6.06
CA LYS A 85 -4.39 3.80 7.36
C LYS A 85 -3.25 4.77 7.63
N ILE A 86 -3.57 6.03 7.89
CA ILE A 86 -2.60 7.10 8.16
C ILE A 86 -2.75 7.55 9.62
N VAL A 87 -1.71 7.41 10.41
CA VAL A 87 -1.67 7.78 11.83
C VAL A 87 -0.68 8.92 12.04
N PRO A 88 -1.14 10.13 12.42
CA PRO A 88 -0.25 11.20 12.82
C PRO A 88 0.31 11.00 14.23
N SER A 89 1.48 11.57 14.47
CA SER A 89 2.11 11.68 15.78
C SER A 89 2.73 13.06 15.93
N VAL A 90 2.75 13.56 17.17
CA VAL A 90 3.33 14.86 17.53
C VAL A 90 4.53 14.61 18.43
N SER A 91 5.62 15.31 18.17
CA SER A 91 6.80 15.36 19.02
C SER A 91 7.35 16.77 19.12
N GLY A 92 8.21 17.03 20.10
CA GLY A 92 8.76 18.36 20.35
C GLY A 92 7.92 19.18 21.33
N GLY A 93 8.61 20.01 22.13
CA GLY A 93 7.98 20.79 23.20
C GLY A 93 7.31 19.91 24.27
N THR A 94 6.18 20.40 24.78
CA THR A 94 5.32 19.70 25.76
C THR A 94 3.97 19.27 25.18
N ALA A 95 3.76 19.50 23.89
CA ALA A 95 2.50 19.22 23.23
C ALA A 95 2.30 17.72 22.96
N SER A 96 1.04 17.30 22.96
CA SER A 96 0.60 15.93 22.72
C SER A 96 -0.29 15.86 21.48
N ILE A 97 -0.49 14.65 20.94
CA ILE A 97 -1.37 14.46 19.77
C ILE A 97 -2.80 14.97 20.00
N SER A 98 -3.30 14.88 21.24
CA SER A 98 -4.65 15.34 21.61
C SER A 98 -4.82 16.85 21.56
N ASP A 99 -3.72 17.62 21.57
CA ASP A 99 -3.74 19.08 21.54
C ASP A 99 -4.00 19.66 20.16
N PHE A 100 -4.13 18.81 19.13
CA PHE A 100 -4.35 19.21 17.75
C PHE A 100 -5.57 18.52 17.16
N ASP A 101 -6.21 19.21 16.23
CA ASP A 101 -7.15 18.63 15.28
C ASP A 101 -6.44 18.39 13.96
N PHE A 102 -6.69 17.20 13.40
CA PHE A 102 -6.13 16.78 12.12
C PHE A 102 -7.26 16.57 11.12
N VAL A 103 -7.06 17.10 9.93
CA VAL A 103 -7.89 16.82 8.77
C VAL A 103 -6.97 16.31 7.68
N ILE A 104 -7.22 15.09 7.21
CA ILE A 104 -6.51 14.49 6.09
C ILE A 104 -7.49 14.32 4.95
N THR A 105 -7.14 14.83 3.76
CA THR A 105 -7.94 14.67 2.54
C THR A 105 -7.11 14.01 1.47
N ASP A 106 -7.75 13.18 0.67
CA ASP A 106 -7.19 12.73 -0.61
C ASP A 106 -7.15 13.92 -1.57
N LYS A 107 -5.99 14.18 -2.21
CA LYS A 107 -5.85 15.25 -3.20
C LYS A 107 -6.75 15.06 -4.43
N ASN A 108 -7.13 13.83 -4.76
CA ASN A 108 -8.10 13.52 -5.82
C ASN A 108 -9.56 13.75 -5.36
N ASN A 109 -9.82 13.85 -4.06
CA ASN A 109 -11.14 14.09 -3.48
C ASN A 109 -11.08 15.05 -2.28
N MET A 110 -10.62 16.27 -2.52
CA MET A 110 -10.41 17.27 -1.46
C MET A 110 -11.68 17.68 -0.68
N SER A 111 -12.87 17.42 -1.23
CA SER A 111 -14.13 17.81 -0.61
C SER A 111 -14.54 16.89 0.55
N THR A 112 -13.93 15.71 0.65
CA THR A 112 -14.30 14.70 1.65
C THR A 112 -13.07 14.29 2.45
N PRO A 113 -12.96 14.71 3.73
CA PRO A 113 -11.92 14.21 4.61
C PRO A 113 -12.00 12.70 4.78
N LEU A 114 -10.83 12.09 4.98
CA LEU A 114 -10.75 10.70 5.41
C LEU A 114 -11.43 10.54 6.77
N THR A 115 -12.08 9.40 6.98
CA THR A 115 -12.74 9.09 8.25
C THR A 115 -11.75 8.56 9.27
N GLY A 116 -11.83 9.03 10.50
CA GLY A 116 -11.01 8.55 11.61
C GLY A 116 -10.61 9.66 12.57
N ASP A 117 -9.66 9.35 13.43
CA ASP A 117 -9.07 10.32 14.36
C ASP A 117 -7.56 10.11 14.48
N ALA A 118 -6.89 11.08 15.11
CA ALA A 118 -5.43 11.09 15.23
C ALA A 118 -4.85 9.93 16.06
N THR A 119 -5.67 9.28 16.90
CA THR A 119 -5.26 8.14 17.75
C THR A 119 -5.52 6.82 17.05
N SER A 120 -6.70 6.67 16.43
CA SER A 120 -7.10 5.44 15.75
C SER A 120 -6.51 5.34 14.34
N GLY A 121 -6.16 6.46 13.73
CA GLY A 121 -5.78 6.59 12.32
C GLY A 121 -6.94 7.03 11.44
N PHE A 122 -6.60 7.73 10.36
CA PHE A 122 -7.47 8.10 9.25
C PHE A 122 -7.42 7.02 8.17
N VAL A 123 -8.58 6.62 7.66
CA VAL A 123 -8.70 5.49 6.74
C VAL A 123 -9.11 5.97 5.36
N ASP A 124 -8.34 5.53 4.36
CA ASP A 124 -8.69 5.59 2.95
C ASP A 124 -9.00 4.18 2.44
N THR A 125 -10.25 3.94 2.05
CA THR A 125 -10.70 2.65 1.52
C THR A 125 -10.71 2.59 -0.01
N THR A 126 -10.47 3.71 -0.70
CA THR A 126 -10.47 3.74 -2.17
C THR A 126 -9.10 3.36 -2.71
N LEU A 127 -8.02 3.76 -2.03
CA LEU A 127 -6.64 3.55 -2.47
C LEU A 127 -6.35 4.16 -3.86
N ASP A 128 -7.12 5.16 -4.26
CA ASP A 128 -7.06 5.77 -5.60
C ASP A 128 -6.00 6.88 -5.70
N SER A 129 -5.31 7.19 -4.59
CA SER A 129 -4.41 8.32 -4.49
C SER A 129 -3.07 7.96 -3.90
N THR A 130 -2.07 8.72 -4.32
CA THR A 130 -0.71 8.69 -3.79
C THR A 130 -0.39 9.97 -3.02
N ILE A 131 -1.25 10.99 -3.04
CA ILE A 131 -0.99 12.30 -2.42
C ILE A 131 -2.16 12.69 -1.53
N TYR A 132 -1.84 13.04 -0.29
CA TYR A 132 -2.80 13.46 0.72
C TYR A 132 -2.44 14.83 1.25
N THR A 133 -3.43 15.70 1.41
CA THR A 133 -3.27 16.98 2.07
C THR A 133 -3.57 16.82 3.55
N VAL A 134 -2.64 17.23 4.41
CA VAL A 134 -2.79 17.22 5.86
C VAL A 134 -2.90 18.63 6.36
N THR A 135 -3.95 18.91 7.13
CA THR A 135 -4.15 20.16 7.84
C THR A 135 -4.14 19.89 9.34
N VAL A 136 -3.39 20.70 10.07
CA VAL A 136 -3.20 20.58 11.51
C VAL A 136 -3.60 21.91 12.16
N THR A 137 -4.45 21.85 13.18
CA THR A 137 -4.94 23.02 13.92
C THR A 137 -4.72 22.79 15.42
N PRO A 138 -3.88 23.57 16.12
CA PRO A 138 -3.78 23.51 17.57
C PRO A 138 -5.07 23.96 18.24
N LYS A 139 -5.49 23.25 19.29
CA LYS A 139 -6.72 23.53 20.05
C LYS A 139 -6.61 24.70 21.01
N ASN A 140 -5.40 25.18 21.27
CA ASN A 140 -5.16 26.27 22.20
C ASN A 140 -3.89 27.09 21.88
N ASN A 141 -3.88 28.33 22.36
CA ASN A 141 -2.80 29.29 22.13
C ASN A 141 -1.45 28.90 22.77
N SER A 142 -1.46 28.08 23.82
CA SER A 142 -0.20 27.62 24.45
C SER A 142 0.54 26.65 23.54
N VAL A 143 -0.21 25.81 22.83
CA VAL A 143 0.34 24.82 21.90
C VAL A 143 0.69 25.47 20.56
N ALA A 144 -0.12 26.42 20.08
CA ALA A 144 0.13 27.16 18.84
C ALA A 144 1.46 27.95 18.81
N ARG A 145 2.07 28.19 19.98
CA ARG A 145 3.33 28.94 20.13
C ARG A 145 4.56 28.05 20.28
N GLN A 146 4.38 26.73 20.28
CA GLN A 146 5.47 25.77 20.41
C GLN A 146 5.93 25.31 19.03
N GLU A 147 7.23 25.12 18.88
CA GLU A 147 7.78 24.38 17.75
C GLU A 147 7.54 22.88 17.98
N VAL A 148 6.79 22.26 17.07
CA VAL A 148 6.44 20.85 17.13
C VAL A 148 6.73 20.20 15.78
N SER A 149 7.04 18.90 15.82
CA SER A 149 7.25 18.06 14.64
C SER A 149 6.09 17.08 14.50
N ILE A 150 5.47 17.08 13.32
CA ILE A 150 4.42 16.12 12.95
C ILE A 150 5.06 14.99 12.15
N THR A 151 4.77 13.74 12.52
CA THR A 151 5.20 12.56 11.76
C THR A 151 3.97 11.74 11.39
N LEU A 152 3.86 11.37 10.11
CA LEU A 152 2.77 10.56 9.58
C LEU A 152 3.28 9.15 9.32
N THR A 153 2.59 8.16 9.88
CA THR A 153 2.86 6.74 9.61
C THR A 153 1.72 6.17 8.80
N ALA A 154 2.03 5.55 7.67
CA ALA A 154 1.05 4.89 6.83
C ALA A 154 1.19 3.36 6.92
N THR A 155 0.08 2.64 6.92
CA THR A 155 0.03 1.17 6.93
C THR A 155 -1.06 0.69 5.99
N LEU A 156 -0.76 -0.32 5.18
CA LEU A 156 -1.74 -1.00 4.32
C LEU A 156 -2.36 -2.16 5.10
N GLU A 157 -3.69 -2.23 5.10
CA GLU A 157 -4.50 -3.26 5.78
C GLU A 157 -5.46 -3.94 4.81
#